data_AF-A0A665VAY2-F1
#
_entry.id   AF-A0A665VAY2-F1
#
_cell.length_a   1.000
_cell.length_b   1.000
_cell.length_c   1.000
_cell.angle_alpha   90.00
_cell.angle_beta   90.00
_cell.angle_gamma   90.00
#
_symmetry.space_group_name_H-M   'P 1'
#
loop_
_entity.id
_entity.type
_entity.pdbx_description
1 polymer ?
#
loop_
_entity_poly.entity_id
_entity_poly.type
_entity_poly.pdbx_seq_one_letter_code
_entity_poly.pdbx_strand_id
1 'polypeptide(L)'
;MASCAIILKFTFNPKEGIDNPVMVFTDDTDSTPRPRLCVLKREEGESYGFRLRVEGGGQGHIIRRVVSGGVAGCSGLQDGDRLLEVNNCYVDDVPHPEIRLSGHQLCLLVLNGTAYEQAVSQSQDLRDLIRLHRGERCKPPRFCHITRDPVSGLGISFTPMEGEKGRFSVNLVTGGAAEKAGVCKGDRLIWINGVTVSDLTHLALSRMMKKCGNHITILVIDSESEKNYIRLKCPILPTMAVPHNLPHRARKLHLVSGPEGYGFVLRLEKTPSGRTVHILREMDKGGPAERAGMEDGELLLEVNGESMETLKHEEVADRVQQSKPEVSFTTITYQGFEFYTQLGLSPLLFCEDDAAEKEKESSVSEPVQKEMGNSCQARLCSLQKGPLGFGFNLGCVPQSPGTFISQVALGSSGQSAGLLVGDVVVEVNGQNVEKKYLEDVIMLVKEGGHFLSLLVMDKTNYNKMKETERPTTDEVKKKKILCYIIYTCLTLTL
;
A
#
# COMPACT_ATOMS: atom_id res chain seq x y z
N MET A 1 -26.06 -11.66 -56.79
CA MET A 1 -26.28 -10.29 -57.31
C MET A 1 -26.06 -9.30 -56.18
N ALA A 2 -25.48 -8.15 -56.53
CA ALA A 2 -24.68 -7.23 -55.72
C ALA A 2 -25.25 -6.76 -54.36
N SER A 3 -24.35 -6.68 -53.37
CA SER A 3 -24.49 -5.90 -52.13
C SER A 3 -24.13 -4.44 -52.41
N CYS A 4 -25.00 -3.51 -52.00
CA CYS A 4 -24.84 -2.07 -52.24
C CYS A 4 -24.03 -1.45 -51.10
N ALA A 5 -22.78 -1.06 -51.37
CA ALA A 5 -21.93 -0.30 -50.46
C ALA A 5 -22.32 1.18 -50.52
N ILE A 6 -22.67 1.76 -49.36
CA ILE A 6 -22.92 3.19 -49.21
C ILE A 6 -21.56 3.91 -49.17
N ILE A 7 -21.21 4.59 -50.26
CA ILE A 7 -20.07 5.52 -50.31
C ILE A 7 -20.56 6.88 -49.80
N LEU A 8 -20.22 7.22 -48.56
CA LEU A 8 -20.38 8.59 -48.06
C LEU A 8 -19.29 9.47 -48.70
N LYS A 9 -19.69 10.38 -49.60
CA LYS A 9 -18.82 11.40 -50.18
C LYS A 9 -18.44 12.42 -49.10
N PHE A 10 -17.14 12.50 -48.81
CA PHE A 10 -16.56 13.55 -47.99
C PHE A 10 -16.64 14.89 -48.74
N THR A 11 -17.21 15.91 -48.10
CA THR A 11 -17.29 17.28 -48.66
C THR A 11 -16.36 18.19 -47.85
N PHE A 12 -15.33 18.72 -48.50
CA PHE A 12 -14.29 19.53 -47.87
C PHE A 12 -14.78 20.96 -47.59
N ASN A 13 -14.68 21.41 -46.34
CA ASN A 13 -15.02 22.78 -45.91
C ASN A 13 -13.72 23.58 -45.62
N PRO A 14 -13.31 24.52 -46.48
CA PRO A 14 -12.02 25.22 -46.37
C PRO A 14 -11.89 26.20 -45.19
N LYS A 15 -12.95 26.40 -44.38
CA LYS A 15 -12.91 27.22 -43.15
C LYS A 15 -12.63 26.40 -41.87
N GLU A 16 -12.81 25.08 -41.94
CA GLU A 16 -12.45 24.14 -40.89
C GLU A 16 -11.13 23.50 -41.35
N GLY A 17 -10.01 23.98 -40.82
CA GLY A 17 -8.70 23.45 -41.20
C GLY A 17 -8.67 21.93 -41.11
N ILE A 18 -8.00 21.27 -42.06
CA ILE A 18 -7.72 19.85 -41.95
C ILE A 18 -6.79 19.70 -40.73
N ASP A 19 -7.25 19.02 -39.69
CA ASP A 19 -6.34 18.43 -38.71
C ASP A 19 -5.51 17.43 -39.50
N ASN A 20 -4.35 17.90 -39.96
CA ASN A 20 -3.35 17.07 -40.57
C ASN A 20 -2.89 16.14 -39.44
N PRO A 21 -3.20 14.83 -39.46
CA PRO A 21 -2.62 13.93 -38.48
C PRO A 21 -1.12 14.01 -38.74
N VAL A 22 -0.39 14.65 -37.83
CA VAL A 22 1.05 14.65 -37.88
C VAL A 22 1.44 13.18 -37.86
N MET A 23 1.85 12.65 -39.02
CA MET A 23 2.58 11.39 -39.08
C MET A 23 3.91 11.64 -38.39
N VAL A 24 3.90 11.49 -37.08
CA VAL A 24 5.09 11.34 -36.26
C VAL A 24 5.63 9.96 -36.55
N PHE A 25 6.38 9.82 -37.65
CA PHE A 25 7.39 8.77 -37.72
C PHE A 25 8.56 9.24 -36.85
N THR A 26 8.40 9.10 -35.53
CA THR A 26 9.57 9.04 -34.67
C THR A 26 10.07 7.60 -34.75
N ASP A 27 10.99 7.36 -35.69
CA ASP A 27 12.05 6.35 -35.54
C ASP A 27 13.01 6.78 -34.41
N ASP A 28 12.45 7.18 -33.26
CA ASP A 28 13.21 7.37 -32.05
C ASP A 28 13.27 6.02 -31.38
N THR A 29 14.44 5.42 -31.49
CA THR A 29 14.95 4.33 -30.66
C THR A 29 15.09 4.80 -29.20
N ASP A 30 14.01 5.34 -28.64
CA ASP A 30 13.86 5.63 -27.21
C ASP A 30 13.53 4.28 -26.54
N SER A 31 14.52 3.39 -26.51
CA SER A 31 14.44 2.00 -26.02
C SER A 31 14.16 1.89 -24.52
N THR A 32 13.91 3.02 -23.85
CA THR A 32 13.54 3.04 -22.44
C THR A 32 12.09 2.56 -22.27
N PRO A 33 11.84 1.51 -21.47
CA PRO A 33 10.48 1.04 -21.21
C PRO A 33 9.69 2.17 -20.52
N ARG A 34 8.60 2.63 -21.14
CA ARG A 34 7.73 3.68 -20.57
C ARG A 34 6.43 3.07 -20.07
N PRO A 35 6.20 3.06 -18.75
CA PRO A 35 4.92 2.65 -18.19
C PRO A 35 3.79 3.59 -18.64
N ARG A 36 2.58 3.05 -18.73
CA ARG A 36 1.35 3.76 -19.09
C ARG A 36 0.36 3.63 -17.95
N LEU A 37 -0.26 4.74 -17.59
CA LEU A 37 -1.29 4.77 -16.58
C LEU A 37 -2.67 4.61 -17.23
N CYS A 38 -3.42 3.61 -16.79
CA CYS A 38 -4.78 3.34 -17.23
C CYS A 38 -5.74 3.53 -16.04
N VAL A 39 -6.69 4.46 -16.17
CA VAL A 39 -7.67 4.76 -15.13
C VAL A 39 -9.02 4.25 -15.57
N LEU A 40 -9.42 3.12 -15.00
CA LEU A 40 -10.65 2.43 -15.34
C LEU A 40 -11.76 2.90 -14.39
N LYS A 41 -12.88 3.33 -14.95
CA LYS A 41 -14.11 3.65 -14.22
C LYS A 41 -15.25 2.81 -14.80
N ARG A 42 -15.92 2.04 -13.96
CA ARG A 42 -17.05 1.19 -14.35
C ARG A 42 -18.31 1.58 -13.60
N GLU A 43 -19.46 1.31 -14.20
CA GLU A 43 -20.74 1.43 -13.52
C GLU A 43 -21.05 0.18 -12.65
N GLU A 44 -22.08 0.27 -11.81
CA GLU A 44 -22.52 -0.84 -10.97
C GLU A 44 -23.03 -2.00 -11.87
N GLY A 45 -22.49 -3.20 -11.69
CA GLY A 45 -22.80 -4.37 -12.51
C GLY A 45 -22.03 -4.48 -13.85
N GLU A 46 -21.31 -3.43 -14.25
CA GLU A 46 -20.41 -3.49 -15.41
C GLU A 46 -19.11 -4.23 -15.02
N SER A 47 -18.47 -4.91 -15.97
CA SER A 47 -17.14 -5.49 -15.74
C SER A 47 -16.06 -4.57 -16.29
N TYR A 48 -14.83 -4.62 -15.76
CA TYR A 48 -13.72 -3.87 -16.33
C TYR A 48 -13.34 -4.32 -17.75
N GLY A 49 -13.80 -5.49 -18.21
CA GLY A 49 -13.60 -5.93 -19.59
C GLY A 49 -12.18 -6.40 -19.90
N PHE A 50 -11.46 -6.97 -18.93
CA PHE A 50 -10.17 -7.64 -19.16
C PHE A 50 -10.04 -8.86 -18.25
N ARG A 51 -9.04 -9.71 -18.52
CA ARG A 51 -8.62 -10.79 -17.62
C ARG A 51 -7.15 -10.68 -17.29
N LEU A 52 -6.85 -10.84 -16.01
CA LEU A 52 -5.49 -10.99 -15.52
C LEU A 52 -5.10 -12.47 -15.59
N ARG A 53 -3.88 -12.77 -16.04
CA ARG A 53 -3.33 -14.13 -16.09
C ARG A 53 -1.87 -14.15 -15.68
N VAL A 54 -1.42 -15.27 -15.14
CA VAL A 54 -0.01 -15.62 -15.05
C VAL A 54 0.25 -16.71 -16.11
N GLU A 55 1.18 -16.45 -17.02
CA GLU A 55 1.57 -17.43 -18.05
C GLU A 55 2.77 -18.25 -17.53
N GLY A 56 2.74 -19.57 -17.78
CA GLY A 56 3.67 -20.51 -17.18
C GLY A 56 5.14 -20.18 -17.47
N GLY A 57 5.93 -20.00 -16.39
CA GLY A 57 7.36 -19.69 -16.45
C GLY A 57 7.71 -18.20 -16.54
N GLY A 58 6.72 -17.30 -16.66
CA GLY A 58 6.93 -15.85 -16.66
C GLY A 58 6.67 -15.20 -15.29
N GLN A 59 7.51 -14.22 -14.91
CA GLN A 59 7.28 -13.35 -13.75
C GLN A 59 6.16 -12.33 -14.04
N GLY A 60 5.40 -11.92 -13.03
CA GLY A 60 4.41 -10.84 -13.17
C GLY A 60 3.09 -11.26 -13.81
N HIS A 61 2.21 -10.27 -13.97
CA HIS A 61 0.82 -10.50 -14.40
C HIS A 61 0.54 -9.87 -15.76
N ILE A 62 -0.20 -10.60 -16.59
CA ILE A 62 -0.46 -10.25 -17.99
C ILE A 62 -1.94 -9.93 -18.16
N ILE A 63 -2.21 -8.81 -18.82
CA ILE A 63 -3.54 -8.42 -19.28
C ILE A 63 -3.86 -9.15 -20.58
N ARG A 64 -5.00 -9.84 -20.61
CA ARG A 64 -5.52 -10.56 -21.78
C ARG A 64 -7.01 -10.33 -21.97
N ARG A 65 -7.49 -10.54 -23.19
CA ARG A 65 -8.91 -10.51 -23.54
C ARG A 65 -9.56 -9.18 -23.17
N VAL A 66 -8.87 -8.08 -23.44
CA VAL A 66 -9.39 -6.72 -23.36
C VAL A 66 -10.53 -6.58 -24.36
N VAL A 67 -11.71 -6.26 -23.85
CA VAL A 67 -12.92 -6.07 -24.64
C VAL A 67 -12.82 -4.74 -25.37
N SER A 68 -12.86 -4.78 -26.71
CA SER A 68 -12.88 -3.57 -27.54
C SER A 68 -14.13 -2.74 -27.24
N GLY A 69 -13.94 -1.44 -26.97
CA GLY A 69 -15.01 -0.53 -26.56
C GLY A 69 -15.51 -0.72 -25.11
N GLY A 70 -14.99 -1.72 -24.38
CA GLY A 70 -15.25 -1.87 -22.94
C GLY A 70 -14.38 -0.94 -22.10
N VAL A 71 -14.64 -0.90 -20.79
CA VAL A 71 -13.94 0.00 -19.84
C VAL A 71 -12.42 -0.04 -19.97
N ALA A 72 -11.82 -1.24 -19.96
CA ALA A 72 -10.37 -1.40 -20.11
C ALA A 72 -9.83 -0.89 -21.45
N GLY A 73 -10.48 -1.24 -22.57
CA GLY A 73 -10.05 -0.81 -23.90
C GLY A 73 -10.14 0.71 -24.07
N CYS A 74 -11.24 1.32 -23.62
CA CYS A 74 -11.42 2.78 -23.61
C CYS A 74 -10.43 3.49 -22.69
N SER A 75 -9.92 2.81 -21.66
CA SER A 75 -8.90 3.33 -20.74
C SER A 75 -7.46 3.15 -21.24
N GLY A 76 -7.28 2.64 -22.46
CA GLY A 76 -5.98 2.48 -23.12
C GLY A 76 -5.24 1.18 -22.76
N LEU A 77 -5.90 0.25 -22.07
CA LEU A 77 -5.34 -1.07 -21.76
C LEU A 77 -5.27 -1.93 -23.02
N GLN A 78 -4.20 -2.71 -23.18
CA GLN A 78 -3.96 -3.54 -24.36
C GLN A 78 -3.68 -4.99 -23.99
N ASP A 79 -4.02 -5.91 -24.89
CA ASP A 79 -3.68 -7.32 -24.75
C ASP A 79 -2.16 -7.50 -24.80
N GLY A 80 -1.60 -8.18 -23.80
CA GLY A 80 -0.16 -8.37 -23.65
C GLY A 80 0.51 -7.34 -22.74
N ASP A 81 -0.22 -6.33 -22.25
CA ASP A 81 0.29 -5.44 -21.21
C ASP A 81 0.64 -6.20 -19.92
N ARG A 82 1.71 -5.78 -19.26
CA ARG A 82 2.19 -6.30 -17.98
C ARG A 82 1.80 -5.35 -16.86
N LEU A 83 1.12 -5.87 -15.86
CA LEU A 83 0.62 -5.09 -14.74
C LEU A 83 1.75 -4.87 -13.71
N LEU A 84 2.13 -3.61 -13.50
CA LEU A 84 3.17 -3.22 -12.55
C LEU A 84 2.59 -2.71 -11.23
N GLU A 85 1.58 -1.84 -11.29
CA GLU A 85 0.91 -1.31 -10.09
C GLU A 85 -0.61 -1.36 -10.22
N VAL A 86 -1.27 -1.57 -9.08
CA VAL A 86 -2.71 -1.34 -8.88
C VAL A 86 -2.87 -0.33 -7.76
N ASN A 87 -3.54 0.78 -8.02
CA ASN A 87 -3.87 1.80 -7.00
C ASN A 87 -2.63 2.31 -6.23
N ASN A 88 -1.51 2.57 -6.92
CA ASN A 88 -0.19 2.93 -6.36
C ASN A 88 0.54 1.80 -5.57
N CYS A 89 0.00 0.59 -5.52
CA CYS A 89 0.67 -0.57 -4.95
C CYS A 89 1.36 -1.37 -6.05
N TYR A 90 2.65 -1.66 -5.89
CA TYR A 90 3.38 -2.54 -6.80
C TYR A 90 2.89 -3.98 -6.65
N VAL A 91 2.59 -4.65 -7.76
CA VAL A 91 1.97 -5.98 -7.77
C VAL A 91 2.71 -7.03 -8.59
N ASP A 92 3.84 -6.71 -9.22
CA ASP A 92 4.53 -7.67 -10.11
C ASP A 92 5.05 -8.92 -9.37
N ASP A 93 5.40 -8.79 -8.09
CA ASP A 93 5.85 -9.86 -7.21
C ASP A 93 4.75 -10.37 -6.25
N VAL A 94 3.54 -9.83 -6.37
CA VAL A 94 2.40 -10.21 -5.53
C VAL A 94 1.76 -11.49 -6.08
N PRO A 95 1.39 -12.46 -5.24
CA PRO A 95 0.65 -13.64 -5.69
C PRO A 95 -0.62 -13.23 -6.46
N HIS A 96 -0.85 -13.84 -7.61
CA HIS A 96 -2.01 -13.57 -8.46
C HIS A 96 -3.37 -13.46 -7.73
N PRO A 97 -3.73 -14.35 -6.77
CA PRO A 97 -5.01 -14.25 -6.06
C PRO A 97 -5.10 -13.07 -5.07
N GLU A 98 -3.99 -12.44 -4.70
CA GLU A 98 -3.96 -11.32 -3.75
C GLU A 98 -4.16 -9.97 -4.45
N ILE A 99 -4.23 -9.94 -5.78
CA ILE A 99 -4.42 -8.70 -6.55
C ILE A 99 -5.88 -8.26 -6.48
N ARG A 100 -6.13 -7.26 -5.64
CA ARG A 100 -7.44 -6.64 -5.49
C ARG A 100 -7.78 -5.74 -6.68
N LEU A 101 -8.65 -6.22 -7.56
CA LEU A 101 -9.24 -5.46 -8.69
C LEU A 101 -10.70 -5.07 -8.39
N SER A 102 -10.99 -4.72 -7.13
CA SER A 102 -12.34 -4.42 -6.63
C SER A 102 -12.68 -2.93 -6.68
N GLY A 103 -13.98 -2.62 -6.67
CA GLY A 103 -14.52 -1.26 -6.64
C GLY A 103 -15.03 -0.76 -8.00
N HIS A 104 -15.39 0.53 -8.07
CA HIS A 104 -15.87 1.19 -9.30
C HIS A 104 -14.77 1.91 -10.06
N GLN A 105 -13.61 2.13 -9.43
CA GLN A 105 -12.47 2.82 -10.01
C GLN A 105 -11.17 2.07 -9.72
N LEU A 106 -10.37 1.85 -10.77
CA LEU A 106 -9.04 1.25 -10.67
C LEU A 106 -8.02 2.13 -11.39
N CYS A 107 -6.84 2.25 -10.79
CA CYS A 107 -5.70 2.92 -11.41
C CYS A 107 -4.61 1.88 -11.64
N LEU A 108 -4.35 1.53 -12.89
CA LEU A 108 -3.38 0.51 -13.29
C LEU A 108 -2.16 1.18 -13.90
N LEU A 109 -0.96 0.84 -13.45
CA LEU A 109 0.27 1.15 -14.15
C LEU A 109 0.72 -0.09 -14.90
N VAL A 110 0.79 0.01 -16.23
CA VAL A 110 1.14 -1.12 -17.10
C VAL A 110 2.36 -0.83 -17.94
N LEU A 111 3.08 -1.88 -18.32
CA LEU A 111 4.19 -1.81 -19.26
C LEU A 111 3.88 -2.72 -20.45
N ASN A 112 4.28 -2.32 -21.65
CA ASN A 112 4.13 -3.18 -22.82
C ASN A 112 4.89 -4.50 -22.60
N GLY A 113 4.30 -5.63 -23.00
CA GLY A 113 4.91 -6.96 -22.82
C GLY A 113 6.34 -7.09 -23.35
N THR A 114 6.65 -6.55 -24.53
CA THR A 114 8.01 -6.63 -25.09
C THR A 114 8.99 -5.78 -24.28
N ALA A 115 8.56 -4.59 -23.85
CA ALA A 115 9.37 -3.68 -23.04
C ALA A 115 9.61 -4.24 -21.62
N TYR A 116 8.64 -4.98 -21.08
CA TYR A 116 8.78 -5.72 -19.83
C TYR A 116 9.79 -6.86 -19.96
N GLU A 117 9.67 -7.68 -21.01
CA GLU A 117 10.61 -8.79 -21.27
C GLU A 117 12.04 -8.26 -21.47
N GLN A 118 12.18 -7.11 -22.13
CA GLN A 118 13.46 -6.41 -22.25
C GLN A 118 14.00 -5.95 -20.89
N ALA A 119 13.17 -5.29 -20.06
CA ALA A 119 13.58 -4.84 -18.73
C ALA A 119 14.02 -6.01 -17.83
N VAL A 120 13.24 -7.10 -17.82
CA VAL A 120 13.54 -8.29 -17.02
C VAL A 120 14.78 -9.02 -17.54
N SER A 121 14.94 -9.18 -18.86
CA SER A 121 16.14 -9.82 -19.44
C SER A 121 17.42 -9.01 -19.18
N GLN A 122 17.31 -7.69 -19.06
CA GLN A 122 18.41 -6.80 -18.67
C GLN A 122 18.64 -6.73 -17.16
N SER A 123 17.91 -7.52 -16.35
CA SER A 123 17.96 -7.49 -14.88
C SER A 123 17.70 -6.09 -14.30
N GLN A 124 16.87 -5.30 -14.97
CA GLN A 124 16.48 -3.98 -14.50
C GLN A 124 15.43 -4.11 -13.39
N ASP A 125 15.61 -3.39 -12.28
CA ASP A 125 14.58 -3.31 -11.25
C ASP A 125 13.38 -2.47 -11.75
N LEU A 126 12.24 -3.14 -11.92
CA LEU A 126 11.00 -2.51 -12.36
C LEU A 126 10.50 -1.47 -11.35
N ARG A 127 10.79 -1.62 -10.06
CA ARG A 127 10.44 -0.62 -9.03
C ARG A 127 11.22 0.67 -9.25
N ASP A 128 12.51 0.57 -9.57
CA ASP A 128 13.33 1.74 -9.87
C ASP A 128 12.92 2.39 -11.19
N LEU A 129 12.51 1.60 -12.19
CA LEU A 129 11.92 2.12 -13.42
C LEU A 129 10.67 2.95 -13.15
N ILE A 130 9.79 2.48 -12.27
CA ILE A 130 8.57 3.22 -11.87
C ILE A 130 8.93 4.49 -11.08
N ARG A 131 9.91 4.42 -10.17
CA ARG A 131 10.39 5.58 -9.41
C ARG A 131 10.98 6.65 -10.32
N LEU A 132 11.76 6.27 -11.32
CA LEU A 132 12.30 7.17 -12.34
C LEU A 132 11.18 7.78 -13.19
N HIS A 133 10.16 6.99 -13.54
CA HIS A 133 8.99 7.46 -14.27
C HIS A 133 8.20 8.50 -13.46
N ARG A 134 7.92 8.26 -12.17
CA ARG A 134 7.13 9.17 -11.32
C ARG A 134 7.93 10.38 -10.79
N GLY A 135 9.23 10.21 -10.62
CA GLY A 135 10.14 11.12 -9.93
C GLY A 135 10.36 10.73 -8.47
N GLU A 136 11.60 10.85 -7.99
CA GLU A 136 12.08 10.36 -6.68
C GLU A 136 11.30 10.85 -5.44
N ARG A 137 10.50 11.91 -5.55
CA ARG A 137 9.77 12.54 -4.43
C ARG A 137 8.25 12.56 -4.58
N CYS A 138 7.68 11.77 -5.49
CA CYS A 138 6.23 11.73 -5.67
C CYS A 138 5.57 10.92 -4.54
N LYS A 139 4.94 11.60 -3.57
CA LYS A 139 4.22 10.96 -2.47
C LYS A 139 2.77 10.66 -2.86
N PRO A 140 2.18 9.56 -2.35
CA PRO A 140 0.77 9.30 -2.54
C PRO A 140 -0.09 10.39 -1.85
N PRO A 141 -1.29 10.67 -2.37
CA PRO A 141 -2.24 11.55 -1.70
C PRO A 141 -2.67 10.96 -0.35
N ARG A 142 -3.17 11.81 0.54
CA ARG A 142 -3.68 11.43 1.87
C ARG A 142 -5.20 11.52 1.88
N PHE A 143 -5.85 10.47 2.33
CA PHE A 143 -7.30 10.41 2.50
C PHE A 143 -7.65 10.50 3.98
N CYS A 144 -7.99 11.71 4.42
CA CYS A 144 -8.12 12.05 5.83
C CYS A 144 -9.59 12.17 6.22
N HIS A 145 -9.99 11.44 7.26
CA HIS A 145 -11.26 11.68 7.94
C HIS A 145 -11.05 12.50 9.21
N ILE A 146 -11.66 13.68 9.24
CA ILE A 146 -11.49 14.68 10.29
C ILE A 146 -12.78 14.71 11.10
N THR A 147 -12.68 14.38 12.38
CA THR A 147 -13.78 14.49 13.34
C THR A 147 -13.69 15.83 14.05
N ARG A 148 -14.80 16.55 14.15
CA ARG A 148 -14.90 17.87 14.79
C ARG A 148 -14.56 17.74 16.27
N ASP A 149 -13.57 18.50 16.70
CA ASP A 149 -13.23 18.70 18.10
C ASP A 149 -14.15 19.78 18.71
N PRO A 150 -14.66 19.59 19.95
CA PRO A 150 -15.55 20.56 20.59
C PRO A 150 -14.92 21.95 20.79
N VAL A 151 -13.59 22.03 20.92
CA VAL A 151 -12.88 23.28 21.24
C VAL A 151 -12.36 23.96 19.98
N SER A 152 -11.67 23.21 19.12
CA SER A 152 -10.98 23.71 17.92
C SER A 152 -11.79 23.54 16.62
N GLY A 153 -12.99 22.94 16.70
CA GLY A 153 -13.80 22.62 15.54
C GLY A 153 -13.10 21.59 14.64
N LEU A 154 -13.16 21.78 13.32
CA LEU A 154 -12.42 20.94 12.38
C LEU A 154 -10.93 21.31 12.32
N GLY A 155 -10.52 22.48 12.83
CA GLY A 155 -9.14 22.94 12.79
C GLY A 155 -8.55 23.14 11.39
N ILE A 156 -9.40 23.33 10.37
CA ILE A 156 -9.01 23.45 8.96
C ILE A 156 -9.71 24.62 8.29
N SER A 157 -8.99 25.32 7.41
CA SER A 157 -9.55 26.30 6.49
C SER A 157 -8.89 26.19 5.11
N PHE A 158 -9.60 26.68 4.10
CA PHE A 158 -9.16 26.60 2.71
C PHE A 158 -9.01 28.00 2.14
N THR A 159 -7.87 28.29 1.55
CA THR A 159 -7.61 29.57 0.86
C THR A 159 -7.56 29.32 -0.64
N PRO A 160 -8.36 30.04 -1.45
CA PRO A 160 -8.29 29.91 -2.91
C PRO A 160 -6.92 30.36 -3.41
N MET A 161 -6.39 29.66 -4.41
CA MET A 161 -5.14 30.04 -5.05
C MET A 161 -5.40 31.11 -6.11
N GLU A 162 -4.60 32.18 -6.11
CA GLU A 162 -4.77 33.29 -7.04
C GLU A 162 -4.67 32.81 -8.50
N GLY A 163 -5.65 33.22 -9.33
CA GLY A 163 -5.68 32.89 -10.75
C GLY A 163 -6.16 31.47 -11.10
N GLU A 164 -6.44 30.62 -10.12
CA GLU A 164 -6.73 29.21 -10.35
C GLU A 164 -8.09 28.78 -9.79
N LYS A 165 -9.07 28.60 -10.68
CA LYS A 165 -10.40 28.11 -10.27
C LYS A 165 -10.29 26.67 -9.77
N GLY A 166 -10.95 26.38 -8.65
CA GLY A 166 -11.05 25.03 -8.11
C GLY A 166 -9.77 24.52 -7.42
N ARG A 167 -8.79 25.39 -7.17
CA ARG A 167 -7.58 25.06 -6.40
C ARG A 167 -7.55 25.80 -5.08
N PHE A 168 -7.35 25.04 -4.00
CA PHE A 168 -7.35 25.57 -2.64
C PHE A 168 -6.14 25.03 -1.86
N SER A 169 -5.48 25.93 -1.16
CA SER A 169 -4.45 25.61 -0.18
C SER A 169 -5.09 25.35 1.18
N VAL A 170 -4.58 24.35 1.89
CA VAL A 170 -5.02 24.00 3.23
C VAL A 170 -4.22 24.77 4.28
N ASN A 171 -4.94 25.42 5.19
CA ASN A 171 -4.41 25.98 6.41
C ASN A 171 -4.95 25.22 7.61
N LEU A 172 -4.10 25.05 8.63
CA LEU A 172 -4.41 24.26 9.80
C LEU A 172 -4.27 25.10 11.07
N VAL A 173 -5.10 24.77 12.05
CA VAL A 173 -4.91 25.18 13.43
C VAL A 173 -3.96 24.19 14.08
N THR A 174 -2.86 24.67 14.64
CA THR A 174 -1.86 23.84 15.35
C THR A 174 -2.52 23.06 16.48
N GLY A 175 -2.29 21.74 16.53
CA GLY A 175 -2.91 20.80 17.46
C GLY A 175 -4.39 20.52 17.19
N GLY A 176 -4.95 21.06 16.10
CA GLY A 176 -6.35 20.91 15.72
C GLY A 176 -6.68 19.52 15.15
N ALA A 177 -7.98 19.23 15.03
CA ALA A 177 -8.46 17.93 14.57
C ALA A 177 -7.92 17.51 13.19
N ALA A 178 -7.82 18.46 12.25
CA ALA A 178 -7.31 18.19 10.91
C ALA A 178 -5.84 17.77 10.88
N GLU A 179 -5.00 18.40 11.70
CA GLU A 179 -3.58 18.03 11.81
C GLU A 179 -3.43 16.63 12.41
N LYS A 180 -4.21 16.31 13.46
CA LYS A 180 -4.28 14.97 14.06
C LYS A 180 -4.78 13.90 13.08
N ALA A 181 -5.65 14.28 12.15
CA ALA A 181 -6.13 13.41 11.08
C ALA A 181 -5.14 13.26 9.90
N GLY A 182 -3.91 13.76 10.03
CA GLY A 182 -2.83 13.57 9.06
C GLY A 182 -2.77 14.60 7.93
N VAL A 183 -3.56 15.68 7.99
CA VAL A 183 -3.47 16.77 7.01
C VAL A 183 -2.24 17.63 7.31
N CYS A 184 -1.52 18.06 6.27
CA CYS A 184 -0.35 18.92 6.43
C CYS A 184 -0.64 20.37 5.98
N LYS A 185 0.04 21.33 6.62
CA LYS A 185 -0.06 22.74 6.25
C LYS A 185 0.52 22.95 4.84
N GLY A 186 -0.21 23.67 3.99
CA GLY A 186 0.21 23.94 2.60
C GLY A 186 -0.20 22.84 1.62
N ASP A 187 -0.91 21.81 2.07
CA ASP A 187 -1.51 20.82 1.20
C ASP A 187 -2.53 21.43 0.23
N ARG A 188 -2.81 20.69 -0.84
CA ARG A 188 -3.75 21.03 -1.90
C ARG A 188 -4.98 20.17 -1.72
N LEU A 189 -6.15 20.81 -1.63
CA LEU A 189 -7.42 20.11 -1.51
C LEU A 189 -7.87 19.61 -2.90
N ILE A 190 -8.04 18.30 -3.04
CA ILE A 190 -8.40 17.65 -4.31
C ILE A 190 -9.86 17.18 -4.32
N TRP A 191 -10.34 16.64 -3.20
CA TRP A 191 -11.69 16.07 -3.08
C TRP A 191 -12.24 16.24 -1.66
N ILE A 192 -13.56 16.37 -1.54
CA ILE A 192 -14.28 16.57 -0.28
C ILE A 192 -15.64 15.85 -0.32
N ASN A 193 -15.88 14.92 0.62
CA ASN A 193 -17.17 14.24 0.83
C ASN A 193 -17.87 13.77 -0.46
N GLY A 194 -17.18 13.06 -1.34
CA GLY A 194 -17.74 12.55 -2.60
C GLY A 194 -17.50 13.44 -3.81
N VAL A 195 -17.04 14.68 -3.63
CA VAL A 195 -17.00 15.69 -4.70
C VAL A 195 -15.58 16.16 -4.99
N THR A 196 -15.22 16.16 -6.27
CA THR A 196 -13.94 16.73 -6.75
C THR A 196 -13.95 18.24 -6.66
N VAL A 197 -12.85 18.82 -6.18
CA VAL A 197 -12.77 20.25 -5.82
C VAL A 197 -12.51 21.14 -7.02
N SER A 198 -11.95 20.60 -8.12
CA SER A 198 -11.74 21.31 -9.38
C SER A 198 -13.02 21.96 -9.94
N ASP A 199 -14.17 21.36 -9.64
CA ASP A 199 -15.46 21.79 -10.15
C ASP A 199 -16.17 22.80 -9.22
N LEU A 200 -15.59 23.06 -8.04
CA LEU A 200 -16.19 23.85 -7.00
C LEU A 200 -15.75 25.32 -7.05
N THR A 201 -16.72 26.22 -6.80
CA THR A 201 -16.43 27.62 -6.47
C THR A 201 -16.09 27.73 -4.98
N HIS A 202 -15.39 28.81 -4.59
CA HIS A 202 -15.11 29.09 -3.17
C HIS A 202 -16.41 29.17 -2.34
N LEU A 203 -17.49 29.70 -2.92
CA LEU A 203 -18.80 29.75 -2.27
C LEU A 203 -19.42 28.36 -2.10
N ALA A 204 -19.32 27.49 -3.11
CA ALA A 204 -19.80 26.11 -3.03
C ALA A 204 -19.04 25.33 -1.95
N LEU A 205 -17.71 25.43 -1.93
CA LEU A 205 -16.86 24.82 -0.91
C LEU A 205 -17.19 25.32 0.50
N SER A 206 -17.37 26.63 0.66
CA SER A 206 -17.77 27.23 1.95
C SER A 206 -19.14 26.75 2.42
N ARG A 207 -20.10 26.57 1.49
CA ARG A 207 -21.43 26.02 1.81
C ARG A 207 -21.34 24.55 2.19
N MET A 208 -20.49 23.76 1.52
CA MET A 208 -20.22 22.37 1.88
C MET A 208 -19.64 22.30 3.29
N MET A 209 -18.61 23.08 3.61
CA MET A 209 -18.01 23.14 4.95
C MET A 209 -19.00 23.53 6.05
N LYS A 210 -19.96 24.42 5.76
CA LYS A 210 -21.03 24.77 6.71
C LYS A 210 -22.07 23.66 6.90
N LYS A 211 -22.30 22.83 5.87
CA LYS A 211 -23.19 21.66 5.93
C LYS A 211 -22.50 20.45 6.55
N CYS A 212 -21.16 20.38 6.49
CA CYS A 212 -20.38 19.36 7.18
C CYS A 212 -20.64 19.49 8.69
N GLY A 213 -21.30 18.48 9.25
CA GLY A 213 -21.67 18.44 10.67
C GLY A 213 -20.45 18.19 11.56
N ASN A 214 -20.41 16.99 12.14
CA ASN A 214 -19.37 16.59 13.10
C ASN A 214 -18.15 15.95 12.44
N HIS A 215 -18.16 15.72 11.13
CA HIS A 215 -17.02 15.13 10.43
C HIS A 215 -16.96 15.56 8.97
N ILE A 216 -15.79 15.36 8.38
CA ILE A 216 -15.52 15.59 6.97
C ILE A 216 -14.42 14.62 6.51
N THR A 217 -14.56 14.06 5.31
CA THR A 217 -13.54 13.25 4.67
C THR A 217 -13.00 14.01 3.46
N ILE A 218 -11.68 14.17 3.39
CA ILE A 218 -11.00 14.92 2.31
C ILE A 218 -9.84 14.13 1.71
N LEU A 219 -9.54 14.45 0.44
CA LEU A 219 -8.32 14.03 -0.23
C LEU A 219 -7.40 15.23 -0.39
N VAL A 220 -6.19 15.10 0.12
CA VAL A 220 -5.17 16.16 0.07
C VAL A 220 -3.84 15.63 -0.47
N ILE A 221 -3.04 16.51 -1.03
CA ILE A 221 -1.70 16.17 -1.54
C ILE A 221 -0.74 17.34 -1.32
N ASP A 222 0.55 17.08 -1.14
CA ASP A 222 1.54 18.15 -1.06
C ASP A 222 1.75 18.83 -2.42
N SER A 223 2.24 20.08 -2.39
CA SER A 223 2.37 20.90 -3.59
C SER A 223 3.44 20.41 -4.58
N GLU A 224 4.43 19.62 -4.17
CA GLU A 224 5.45 19.06 -5.08
C GLU A 224 4.90 17.83 -5.80
N SER A 225 4.27 16.93 -5.05
CA SER A 225 3.63 15.74 -5.59
C SER A 225 2.49 16.12 -6.54
N GLU A 226 1.65 17.11 -6.21
CA GLU A 226 0.61 17.61 -7.12
C GLU A 226 1.18 17.96 -8.52
N LYS A 227 2.30 18.69 -8.56
CA LYS A 227 2.97 19.05 -9.83
C LYS A 227 3.45 17.80 -10.59
N ASN A 228 3.96 16.80 -9.88
CA ASN A 228 4.37 15.53 -10.49
C ASN A 228 3.17 14.79 -11.10
N TYR A 229 2.06 14.69 -10.37
CA TYR A 229 0.83 14.07 -10.86
C TYR A 229 0.30 14.79 -12.12
N ILE A 230 0.27 16.12 -12.11
CA ILE A 230 -0.12 16.94 -13.27
C ILE A 230 0.82 16.69 -14.47
N ARG A 231 2.14 16.70 -14.25
CA ARG A 231 3.15 16.44 -15.28
C ARG A 231 2.97 15.07 -15.94
N LEU A 232 2.64 14.07 -15.13
CA LEU A 232 2.41 12.70 -15.58
C LEU A 232 1.02 12.48 -16.18
N LYS A 233 0.17 13.52 -16.21
CA LYS A 233 -1.25 13.43 -16.57
C LYS A 233 -1.98 12.34 -15.75
N CYS A 234 -1.52 12.12 -14.52
CA CYS A 234 -2.07 11.16 -13.59
C CYS A 234 -3.15 11.85 -12.75
N PRO A 235 -4.41 11.38 -12.75
CA PRO A 235 -5.41 11.91 -11.84
C PRO A 235 -5.07 11.53 -10.39
N ILE A 236 -5.46 12.39 -9.47
CA ILE A 236 -5.29 12.18 -8.03
C ILE A 236 -6.61 11.66 -7.49
N LEU A 237 -6.62 10.39 -7.06
CA LEU A 237 -7.83 9.65 -6.75
C LEU A 237 -7.80 9.10 -5.32
N PRO A 238 -8.95 8.97 -4.63
CA PRO A 238 -9.02 8.34 -3.32
C PRO A 238 -8.49 6.91 -3.30
N THR A 239 -8.62 6.18 -4.41
CA THR A 239 -8.14 4.79 -4.54
C THR A 239 -6.63 4.66 -4.40
N MET A 240 -5.87 5.74 -4.67
CA MET A 240 -4.40 5.76 -4.65
C MET A 240 -3.84 6.34 -3.35
N ALA A 241 -4.72 6.63 -2.39
CA ALA A 241 -4.42 7.45 -1.24
C ALA A 241 -4.11 6.61 0.00
N VAL A 242 -3.24 7.14 0.86
CA VAL A 242 -2.99 6.57 2.18
C VAL A 242 -4.14 6.96 3.11
N PRO A 243 -4.84 5.99 3.74
CA PRO A 243 -5.94 6.29 4.65
C PRO A 243 -5.42 6.83 5.99
N HIS A 244 -5.98 7.95 6.44
CA HIS A 244 -5.71 8.53 7.75
C HIS A 244 -6.99 8.73 8.54
N ASN A 245 -7.02 8.20 9.76
CA ASN A 245 -8.09 8.36 10.73
C ASN A 245 -9.49 7.92 10.23
N LEU A 246 -9.55 6.95 9.30
CA LEU A 246 -10.83 6.42 8.80
C LEU A 246 -11.59 5.70 9.92
N PRO A 247 -12.90 5.99 10.09
CA PRO A 247 -13.68 5.52 11.24
C PRO A 247 -14.11 4.06 11.14
N HIS A 248 -14.13 3.51 9.92
CA HIS A 248 -14.57 2.14 9.66
C HIS A 248 -13.61 1.46 8.70
N ARG A 249 -13.31 0.19 8.94
CA ARG A 249 -12.37 -0.59 8.13
C ARG A 249 -12.92 -1.98 7.90
N ALA A 250 -12.64 -2.51 6.71
CA ALA A 250 -12.92 -3.90 6.41
C ALA A 250 -11.84 -4.77 7.07
N ARG A 251 -12.27 -5.89 7.66
CA ARG A 251 -11.41 -6.82 8.40
C ARG A 251 -11.37 -8.14 7.65
N LYS A 252 -10.17 -8.68 7.46
CA LYS A 252 -9.99 -10.03 6.93
C LYS A 252 -9.94 -11.01 8.10
N LEU A 253 -10.76 -12.04 8.07
CA LEU A 253 -10.95 -13.00 9.15
C LEU A 253 -10.70 -14.40 8.60
N HIS A 254 -9.86 -15.17 9.29
CA HIS A 254 -9.53 -16.55 8.93
C HIS A 254 -10.31 -17.52 9.80
N LEU A 255 -11.09 -18.40 9.16
CA LEU A 255 -11.95 -19.36 9.84
C LEU A 255 -11.60 -20.78 9.43
N VAL A 256 -11.63 -21.67 10.42
CA VAL A 256 -11.56 -23.13 10.21
C VAL A 256 -12.89 -23.75 10.59
N SER A 257 -13.49 -24.51 9.69
CA SER A 257 -14.80 -25.14 9.89
C SER A 257 -14.74 -26.14 11.05
N GLY A 258 -15.70 -26.02 11.96
CA GLY A 258 -15.97 -27.03 12.97
C GLY A 258 -16.87 -28.15 12.45
N PRO A 259 -17.28 -29.09 13.32
CA PRO A 259 -18.18 -30.20 12.96
C PRO A 259 -19.53 -29.71 12.41
N GLU A 260 -20.06 -28.62 12.96
CA GLU A 260 -21.32 -27.98 12.54
C GLU A 260 -21.11 -26.87 11.48
N GLY A 261 -19.93 -26.80 10.85
CA GLY A 261 -19.57 -25.74 9.92
C GLY A 261 -18.91 -24.55 10.60
N TYR A 262 -19.13 -23.34 10.07
CA TYR A 262 -18.44 -22.13 10.53
C TYR A 262 -19.16 -21.40 11.69
N GLY A 263 -20.40 -21.77 11.99
CA GLY A 263 -21.17 -21.23 13.11
C GLY A 263 -21.79 -19.84 12.88
N PHE A 264 -22.36 -19.64 11.69
CA PHE A 264 -23.13 -18.45 11.33
C PHE A 264 -24.17 -18.79 10.26
N VAL A 265 -25.16 -17.91 10.09
CA VAL A 265 -26.16 -17.96 9.01
C VAL A 265 -25.92 -16.80 8.05
N LEU A 266 -25.76 -17.11 6.76
CA LEU A 266 -25.69 -16.09 5.72
C LEU A 266 -27.11 -15.68 5.32
N ARG A 267 -27.39 -14.38 5.30
CA ARG A 267 -28.67 -13.83 4.82
C ARG A 267 -28.46 -12.80 3.72
N LEU A 268 -29.47 -12.69 2.86
CA LEU A 268 -29.55 -11.63 1.86
C LEU A 268 -30.54 -10.57 2.36
N GLU A 269 -30.04 -9.37 2.68
CA GLU A 269 -30.86 -8.27 3.20
C GLU A 269 -30.78 -7.05 2.27
N LYS A 270 -31.85 -6.25 2.23
CA LYS A 270 -31.85 -4.96 1.53
C LYS A 270 -31.50 -3.85 2.50
N THR A 271 -30.45 -3.11 2.17
CA THR A 271 -30.08 -1.88 2.86
C THR A 271 -31.14 -0.78 2.62
N PRO A 272 -31.23 0.24 3.48
CA PRO A 272 -32.03 1.45 3.27
C PRO A 272 -31.64 2.22 2.01
N SER A 273 -30.40 2.09 1.55
CA SER A 273 -29.93 2.62 0.26
C SER A 273 -30.48 1.81 -0.94
N GLY A 274 -31.21 0.72 -0.70
CA GLY A 274 -31.83 -0.12 -1.72
C GLY A 274 -30.91 -1.22 -2.25
N ARG A 275 -29.64 -1.25 -1.82
CA ARG A 275 -28.66 -2.26 -2.21
C ARG A 275 -28.92 -3.57 -1.50
N THR A 276 -28.79 -4.66 -2.24
CA THR A 276 -28.93 -6.02 -1.68
C THR A 276 -27.55 -6.49 -1.25
N VAL A 277 -27.40 -6.86 0.02
CA VAL A 277 -26.11 -7.21 0.63
C VAL A 277 -26.20 -8.53 1.39
N HIS A 278 -25.08 -9.24 1.46
CA HIS A 278 -24.96 -10.45 2.25
C HIS A 278 -24.58 -10.09 3.68
N ILE A 279 -25.38 -10.49 4.66
CA ILE A 279 -25.23 -10.20 6.09
C ILE A 279 -25.03 -11.50 6.86
N LEU A 280 -24.09 -11.48 7.80
CA LEU A 280 -23.83 -12.58 8.74
C LEU A 280 -24.75 -12.43 9.95
N ARG A 281 -25.51 -13.49 10.27
CA ARG A 281 -26.48 -13.53 11.36
C ARG A 281 -26.33 -14.79 12.19
N GLU A 282 -26.91 -14.80 13.38
CA GLU A 282 -27.09 -15.99 14.22
C GLU A 282 -25.74 -16.68 14.49
N MET A 283 -24.79 -15.94 15.05
CA MET A 283 -23.48 -16.46 15.42
C MET A 283 -23.59 -17.51 16.54
N ASP A 284 -23.01 -18.68 16.31
CA ASP A 284 -22.95 -19.73 17.32
C ASP A 284 -21.99 -19.33 18.44
N LYS A 285 -22.48 -19.36 19.69
CA LYS A 285 -21.68 -19.01 20.85
C LYS A 285 -20.50 -19.98 21.02
N GLY A 286 -19.30 -19.43 21.05
CA GLY A 286 -18.03 -20.14 21.07
C GLY A 286 -17.69 -20.83 19.75
N GLY A 287 -18.45 -20.58 18.67
CA GLY A 287 -18.24 -21.16 17.35
C GLY A 287 -17.03 -20.59 16.60
N PRO A 288 -16.63 -21.17 15.45
CA PRO A 288 -15.49 -20.68 14.69
C PRO A 288 -15.59 -19.21 14.27
N ALA A 289 -16.77 -18.76 13.84
CA ALA A 289 -17.00 -17.36 13.44
C ALA A 289 -16.82 -16.38 14.61
N GLU A 290 -17.47 -16.63 15.75
CA GLU A 290 -17.33 -15.77 16.94
C GLU A 290 -15.88 -15.76 17.46
N ARG A 291 -15.19 -16.92 17.46
CA ARG A 291 -13.77 -16.99 17.84
C ARG A 291 -12.84 -16.25 16.89
N ALA A 292 -13.21 -16.13 15.62
CA ALA A 292 -12.49 -15.32 14.64
C ALA A 292 -12.78 -13.81 14.81
N GLY A 293 -13.69 -13.42 15.70
CA GLY A 293 -14.06 -12.02 15.92
C GLY A 293 -15.17 -11.51 14.98
N MET A 294 -15.92 -12.41 14.34
CA MET A 294 -17.10 -12.02 13.56
C MET A 294 -18.24 -11.57 14.46
N GLU A 295 -18.92 -10.50 14.06
CA GLU A 295 -20.04 -9.93 14.80
C GLU A 295 -21.37 -10.14 14.04
N ASP A 296 -22.47 -10.34 14.78
CA ASP A 296 -23.82 -10.41 14.17
C ASP A 296 -24.19 -9.08 13.52
N GLY A 297 -24.67 -9.15 12.28
CA GLY A 297 -25.07 -7.98 11.49
C GLY A 297 -23.95 -7.38 10.63
N GLU A 298 -22.75 -7.98 10.61
CA GLU A 298 -21.70 -7.59 9.67
C GLU A 298 -22.00 -8.01 8.23
N LEU A 299 -21.52 -7.21 7.29
CA LEU A 299 -21.65 -7.47 5.86
C LEU A 299 -20.44 -8.26 5.37
N LEU A 300 -20.72 -9.27 4.55
CA LEU A 300 -19.70 -10.05 3.86
C LEU A 300 -19.32 -9.37 2.55
N LEU A 301 -18.06 -8.93 2.43
CA LEU A 301 -17.52 -8.26 1.25
C LEU A 301 -16.78 -9.22 0.32
N GLU A 302 -15.93 -10.09 0.87
CA GLU A 302 -15.15 -11.06 0.09
C GLU A 302 -15.11 -12.45 0.73
N VAL A 303 -14.96 -13.47 -0.11
CA VAL A 303 -14.67 -14.86 0.27
C VAL A 303 -13.43 -15.32 -0.49
N ASN A 304 -12.35 -15.61 0.23
CA ASN A 304 -11.06 -16.00 -0.34
C ASN A 304 -10.51 -14.99 -1.37
N GLY A 305 -10.65 -13.69 -1.05
CA GLY A 305 -10.18 -12.60 -1.90
C GLY A 305 -11.06 -12.32 -3.13
N GLU A 306 -12.16 -13.05 -3.32
CA GLU A 306 -13.14 -12.74 -4.36
C GLU A 306 -14.28 -11.89 -3.81
N SER A 307 -14.66 -10.82 -4.51
CA SER A 307 -15.75 -9.91 -4.13
C SER A 307 -17.12 -10.56 -4.31
N MET A 308 -17.99 -10.36 -3.31
CA MET A 308 -19.36 -10.88 -3.29
C MET A 308 -20.38 -9.91 -3.89
N GLU A 309 -19.95 -8.71 -4.31
CA GLU A 309 -20.82 -7.61 -4.77
C GLU A 309 -21.74 -8.01 -5.94
N THR A 310 -21.24 -8.83 -6.87
CA THR A 310 -21.99 -9.22 -8.09
C THR A 310 -22.61 -10.60 -8.02
N LEU A 311 -22.39 -11.34 -6.92
CA LEU A 311 -22.79 -12.75 -6.81
C LEU A 311 -24.17 -12.90 -6.17
N LYS A 312 -24.92 -13.89 -6.65
CA LYS A 312 -26.20 -14.28 -6.05
C LYS A 312 -25.98 -15.02 -4.74
N HIS A 313 -27.00 -15.02 -3.87
CA HIS A 313 -26.93 -15.68 -2.57
C HIS A 313 -26.51 -17.16 -2.64
N GLU A 314 -27.07 -17.92 -3.58
CA GLU A 314 -26.71 -19.32 -3.79
C GLU A 314 -25.23 -19.48 -4.18
N GLU A 315 -24.72 -18.63 -5.08
CA GLU A 315 -23.33 -18.66 -5.53
C GLU A 315 -22.35 -18.34 -4.39
N VAL A 316 -22.71 -17.39 -3.51
CA VAL A 316 -21.93 -17.08 -2.32
C VAL A 316 -21.93 -18.25 -1.34
N ALA A 317 -23.10 -18.86 -1.09
CA ALA A 317 -23.23 -20.01 -0.20
C ALA A 317 -22.42 -21.21 -0.70
N ASP A 318 -22.47 -21.50 -2.01
CA ASP A 318 -21.68 -22.55 -2.64
C ASP A 318 -20.18 -22.30 -2.48
N ARG A 319 -19.74 -21.05 -2.66
CA ARG A 319 -18.34 -20.68 -2.50
C ARG A 319 -17.84 -20.86 -1.06
N VAL A 320 -18.65 -20.50 -0.08
CA VAL A 320 -18.36 -20.74 1.34
C VAL A 320 -18.24 -22.24 1.63
N GLN A 321 -19.16 -23.05 1.09
CA GLN A 321 -19.17 -24.50 1.31
C GLN A 321 -17.99 -25.22 0.63
N GLN A 322 -17.62 -24.82 -0.59
CA GLN A 322 -16.48 -25.35 -1.33
C GLN A 322 -15.13 -25.00 -0.69
N SER A 323 -15.10 -23.94 0.12
CA SER A 323 -13.88 -23.51 0.81
C SER A 323 -13.58 -24.31 2.08
N LYS A 324 -14.32 -25.37 2.42
CA LYS A 324 -14.02 -26.17 3.61
C LYS A 324 -12.69 -26.94 3.45
N PRO A 325 -11.87 -27.07 4.52
CA PRO A 325 -12.17 -26.66 5.90
C PRO A 325 -11.74 -25.24 6.27
N GLU A 326 -11.07 -24.48 5.40
CA GLU A 326 -10.48 -23.17 5.74
C GLU A 326 -10.93 -22.09 4.77
N VAL A 327 -11.47 -21.00 5.31
CA VAL A 327 -11.97 -19.87 4.53
C VAL A 327 -11.48 -18.54 5.11
N SER A 328 -11.18 -17.60 4.24
CA SER A 328 -10.95 -16.20 4.60
C SER A 328 -12.14 -15.35 4.18
N PHE A 329 -12.65 -14.55 5.12
CA PHE A 329 -13.75 -13.63 4.89
C PHE A 329 -13.30 -12.21 5.10
N THR A 330 -13.68 -11.30 4.20
CA THR A 330 -13.52 -9.87 4.44
C THR A 330 -14.88 -9.32 4.85
N THR A 331 -15.00 -8.80 6.08
CA THR A 331 -16.26 -8.25 6.60
C THR A 331 -16.16 -6.77 6.95
N ILE A 332 -17.30 -6.09 7.03
CA ILE A 332 -17.39 -4.73 7.56
C ILE A 332 -18.70 -4.53 8.31
N THR A 333 -18.68 -3.65 9.31
CA THR A 333 -19.89 -3.17 9.97
C THR A 333 -20.83 -2.49 8.97
N TYR A 334 -22.13 -2.56 9.24
CA TYR A 334 -23.15 -1.87 8.46
C TYR A 334 -22.90 -0.35 8.34
N GLN A 335 -22.49 0.29 9.44
CA GLN A 335 -22.15 1.73 9.46
C GLN A 335 -20.96 2.04 8.53
N GLY A 336 -19.95 1.16 8.52
CA GLY A 336 -18.81 1.28 7.63
C GLY A 336 -19.17 1.14 6.16
N PHE A 337 -20.01 0.17 5.82
CA PHE A 337 -20.49 0.00 4.45
C PHE A 337 -21.24 1.24 3.94
N GLU A 338 -22.15 1.80 4.75
CA GLU A 338 -22.88 3.02 4.40
C GLU A 338 -21.94 4.24 4.29
N PHE A 339 -20.95 4.36 5.18
CA PHE A 339 -19.92 5.40 5.10
C PHE A 339 -19.20 5.38 3.73
N TYR A 340 -18.68 4.23 3.29
CA TYR A 340 -18.00 4.13 2.01
C TYR A 340 -18.94 4.31 0.82
N THR A 341 -20.17 3.79 0.92
CA THR A 341 -21.22 3.99 -0.10
C THR A 341 -21.52 5.47 -0.32
N GLN A 342 -21.66 6.26 0.75
CA GLN A 342 -21.89 7.71 0.65
C GLN A 342 -20.72 8.46 0.00
N LEU A 343 -19.49 7.95 0.14
CA LEU A 343 -18.31 8.51 -0.50
C LEU A 343 -18.11 8.03 -1.94
N GLY A 344 -18.93 7.08 -2.42
CA GLY A 344 -18.77 6.45 -3.73
C GLY A 344 -17.53 5.56 -3.83
N LEU A 345 -17.08 5.00 -2.70
CA LEU A 345 -15.87 4.19 -2.59
C LEU A 345 -16.21 2.76 -2.18
N SER A 346 -15.34 1.82 -2.53
CA SER A 346 -15.43 0.45 -2.02
C SER A 346 -14.72 0.36 -0.66
N PRO A 347 -15.31 -0.28 0.36
CA PRO A 347 -14.63 -0.53 1.63
C PRO A 347 -13.33 -1.33 1.49
N LEU A 348 -13.23 -2.14 0.44
CA LEU A 348 -12.07 -3.00 0.16
C LEU A 348 -10.81 -2.22 -0.19
N LEU A 349 -10.92 -0.93 -0.54
CA LEU A 349 -9.77 -0.05 -0.80
C LEU A 349 -8.89 0.16 0.44
N PHE A 350 -9.47 0.04 1.64
CA PHE A 350 -8.79 0.30 2.90
C PHE A 350 -8.92 -0.88 3.87
N CYS A 351 -8.98 -2.10 3.31
CA CYS A 351 -8.95 -3.32 4.10
C CYS A 351 -7.59 -3.49 4.77
N GLU A 352 -7.58 -3.86 6.05
CA GLU A 352 -6.38 -4.35 6.71
C GLU A 352 -6.18 -5.81 6.34
N ASP A 353 -4.99 -6.13 5.83
CA ASP A 353 -4.49 -7.49 5.87
C ASP A 353 -3.75 -7.60 7.21
N ASP A 354 -4.12 -8.57 8.05
CA ASP A 354 -3.55 -8.81 9.41
C ASP A 354 -2.01 -8.90 9.45
N ALA A 355 -1.35 -8.91 8.29
CA ALA A 355 0.08 -8.76 8.15
C ALA A 355 0.61 -7.34 8.50
N ALA A 356 -0.22 -6.30 8.49
CA ALA A 356 0.22 -4.89 8.63
C ALA A 356 -0.06 -4.26 10.02
N GLU A 357 -0.84 -4.92 10.87
CA GLU A 357 -1.38 -4.33 12.11
C GLU A 357 -0.57 -4.68 13.38
N LYS A 358 0.40 -5.61 13.33
CA LYS A 358 1.29 -5.86 14.48
C LYS A 358 2.32 -4.74 14.77
N GLU A 359 2.38 -3.70 13.94
CA GLU A 359 3.36 -2.60 14.09
C GLU A 359 2.74 -1.23 14.43
N LYS A 360 1.42 -1.10 14.66
CA LYS A 360 0.77 0.22 14.80
C LYS A 360 0.27 0.63 16.18
N GLU A 361 0.36 -0.22 17.21
CA GLU A 361 0.10 0.19 18.59
C GLU A 361 1.39 0.51 19.35
N SER A 362 2.02 1.64 19.02
CA SER A 362 2.76 2.50 19.97
C SER A 362 3.49 3.62 19.23
N SER A 363 2.79 4.71 18.91
CA SER A 363 3.48 5.96 18.60
C SER A 363 2.71 7.15 19.17
N VAL A 364 3.20 7.63 20.31
CA VAL A 364 3.07 9.04 20.72
C VAL A 364 4.39 9.70 20.35
N SER A 365 4.30 10.78 19.59
CA SER A 365 5.38 11.66 19.09
C SER A 365 6.04 12.47 20.22
N GLU A 366 7.33 12.84 20.20
CA GLU A 366 8.05 13.88 19.43
C GLU A 366 9.55 13.96 19.92
N PRO A 367 10.44 14.92 19.49
CA PRO A 367 10.81 15.42 18.16
C PRO A 367 12.34 15.42 17.85
N VAL A 368 12.66 15.43 16.55
CA VAL A 368 13.81 15.96 15.75
C VAL A 368 15.16 16.34 16.39
N GLN A 369 16.26 15.76 15.85
CA GLN A 369 17.49 16.37 15.24
C GLN A 369 18.50 15.22 15.02
N LYS A 370 19.15 14.98 13.88
CA LYS A 370 19.98 15.84 13.02
C LYS A 370 20.32 15.06 11.73
N GLU A 371 20.39 15.74 10.58
CA GLU A 371 20.94 15.20 9.34
C GLU A 371 22.44 14.89 9.49
N MET A 372 22.92 13.79 8.86
CA MET A 372 24.00 13.74 7.85
C MET A 372 24.58 12.30 7.75
N GLY A 373 24.73 11.77 6.54
CA GLY A 373 25.68 10.67 6.26
C GLY A 373 25.07 9.32 5.86
N ASN A 374 24.92 9.12 4.54
CA ASN A 374 24.69 7.83 3.93
C ASN A 374 25.93 6.94 4.13
N SER A 375 25.90 6.01 5.09
CA SER A 375 26.86 4.91 5.15
C SER A 375 26.22 3.65 5.75
N CYS A 376 26.42 2.51 5.11
CA CYS A 376 26.05 1.19 5.62
C CYS A 376 26.95 0.87 6.83
N GLN A 377 26.58 1.34 8.02
CA GLN A 377 27.42 1.17 9.21
C GLN A 377 26.77 0.21 10.20
N ALA A 378 27.40 -0.94 10.41
CA ALA A 378 27.12 -1.79 11.56
C ALA A 378 27.34 -0.97 12.85
N ARG A 379 26.44 -1.11 13.82
CA ARG A 379 26.46 -0.37 15.08
C ARG A 379 26.91 -1.30 16.19
N LEU A 380 27.98 -0.93 16.88
CA LEU A 380 28.47 -1.66 18.05
C LEU A 380 27.83 -1.09 19.32
N CYS A 381 26.95 -1.86 19.93
CA CYS A 381 26.24 -1.50 21.16
C CYS A 381 26.91 -2.16 22.35
N SER A 382 27.43 -1.36 23.29
CA SER A 382 27.98 -1.82 24.56
C SER A 382 26.98 -1.58 25.68
N LEU A 383 26.54 -2.66 26.33
CA LEU A 383 25.51 -2.65 27.36
C LEU A 383 26.08 -3.07 28.71
N GLN A 384 25.54 -2.49 29.76
CA GLN A 384 25.80 -2.88 31.14
C GLN A 384 24.51 -3.40 31.78
N LYS A 385 24.59 -4.54 32.47
CA LYS A 385 23.42 -5.20 33.05
C LYS A 385 22.85 -4.37 34.20
N GLY A 386 21.61 -3.90 34.05
CA GLY A 386 20.85 -3.24 35.10
C GLY A 386 20.12 -4.22 36.03
N PRO A 387 19.36 -3.71 37.02
CA PRO A 387 18.62 -4.54 37.98
C PRO A 387 17.54 -5.42 37.33
N LEU A 388 17.04 -5.05 36.15
CA LEU A 388 16.08 -5.81 35.34
C LEU A 388 16.73 -6.48 34.11
N GLY A 389 18.05 -6.63 34.10
CA GLY A 389 18.80 -7.16 32.96
C GLY A 389 19.26 -6.07 31.98
N PHE A 390 19.51 -6.44 30.73
CA PHE A 390 19.95 -5.51 29.68
C PHE A 390 18.78 -4.75 29.02
N GLY A 391 17.54 -5.21 29.24
CA GLY A 391 16.30 -4.55 28.79
C GLY A 391 16.06 -4.58 27.28
N PHE A 392 16.48 -5.66 26.61
CA PHE A 392 16.07 -5.98 25.25
C PHE A 392 15.69 -7.46 25.14
N ASN A 393 14.88 -7.81 24.14
CA ASN A 393 14.53 -9.18 23.80
C ASN A 393 15.10 -9.54 22.43
N LEU A 394 15.49 -10.81 22.29
CA LEU A 394 15.89 -11.40 21.03
C LEU A 394 14.70 -12.12 20.39
N GLY A 395 14.59 -12.02 19.07
CA GLY A 395 13.64 -12.76 18.25
C GLY A 395 14.35 -13.54 17.16
N CYS A 396 13.73 -14.61 16.70
CA CYS A 396 14.14 -15.34 15.50
C CYS A 396 12.91 -15.59 14.63
N VAL A 397 13.13 -15.75 13.32
CA VAL A 397 12.07 -16.21 12.42
C VAL A 397 12.11 -17.74 12.38
N PRO A 398 10.99 -18.45 12.63
CA PRO A 398 10.96 -19.91 12.59
C PRO A 398 11.56 -20.46 11.29
N GLN A 399 12.38 -21.51 11.40
CA GLN A 399 13.01 -22.21 10.26
C GLN A 399 14.04 -21.41 9.45
N SER A 400 14.56 -20.29 9.96
CA SER A 400 15.69 -19.57 9.33
C SER A 400 16.79 -19.18 10.34
N PRO A 401 18.08 -19.31 9.99
CA PRO A 401 19.17 -18.88 10.85
C PRO A 401 19.28 -17.35 10.86
N GLY A 402 19.34 -16.76 12.06
CA GLY A 402 19.45 -15.33 12.27
C GLY A 402 18.62 -14.86 13.47
N THR A 403 19.22 -13.98 14.27
CA THR A 403 18.59 -13.40 15.46
C THR A 403 18.49 -11.88 15.30
N PHE A 404 17.38 -11.30 15.72
CA PHE A 404 17.17 -9.84 15.70
C PHE A 404 16.67 -9.34 17.05
N ILE A 405 16.76 -8.04 17.29
CA ILE A 405 16.21 -7.38 18.47
C ILE A 405 14.70 -7.27 18.31
N SER A 406 13.94 -8.07 19.05
CA SER A 406 12.48 -8.09 18.98
C SER A 406 11.82 -7.01 19.83
N GLN A 407 12.49 -6.56 20.89
CA GLN A 407 11.98 -5.51 21.77
C GLN A 407 13.14 -4.80 22.48
N VAL A 408 12.98 -3.51 22.76
CA VAL A 408 13.86 -2.75 23.65
C VAL A 408 12.98 -2.01 24.65
N ALA A 409 13.21 -2.22 25.94
CA ALA A 409 12.44 -1.58 27.00
C ALA A 409 12.84 -0.10 27.13
N LEU A 410 11.84 0.78 27.32
CA LEU A 410 12.06 2.21 27.48
C LEU A 410 12.88 2.50 28.75
N GLY A 411 13.94 3.31 28.62
CA GLY A 411 14.85 3.65 29.71
C GLY A 411 15.84 2.54 30.10
N SER A 412 15.96 1.48 29.29
CA SER A 412 16.90 0.38 29.52
C SER A 412 18.32 0.67 29.05
N SER A 413 19.29 -0.13 29.53
CA SER A 413 20.65 -0.12 28.99
C SER A 413 20.68 -0.42 27.49
N GLY A 414 19.75 -1.23 26.98
CA GLY A 414 19.62 -1.51 25.55
C GLY A 414 19.28 -0.28 24.73
N GLN A 415 18.32 0.52 25.20
CA GLN A 415 17.95 1.76 24.52
C GLN A 415 19.09 2.79 24.60
N SER A 416 19.73 2.94 25.77
CA SER A 416 20.85 3.86 25.96
C SER A 416 22.09 3.49 25.15
N ALA A 417 22.30 2.20 24.88
CA ALA A 417 23.36 1.70 24.01
C ALA A 417 23.04 1.81 22.51
N GLY A 418 21.82 2.26 22.16
CA GLY A 418 21.40 2.49 20.78
C GLY A 418 20.80 1.28 20.07
N LEU A 419 20.40 0.22 20.78
CA LEU A 419 19.66 -0.89 20.17
C LEU A 419 18.30 -0.40 19.67
N LEU A 420 17.94 -0.80 18.46
CA LEU A 420 16.63 -0.55 17.86
C LEU A 420 15.89 -1.87 17.63
N VAL A 421 14.56 -1.82 17.74
CA VAL A 421 13.72 -2.97 17.39
C VAL A 421 13.85 -3.24 15.89
N GLY A 422 14.07 -4.49 15.51
CA GLY A 422 14.31 -4.94 14.14
C GLY A 422 15.78 -5.05 13.73
N ASP A 423 16.70 -4.59 14.57
CA ASP A 423 18.14 -4.74 14.36
C ASP A 423 18.55 -6.22 14.29
N VAL A 424 19.28 -6.61 13.25
CA VAL A 424 19.87 -7.95 13.11
C VAL A 424 21.15 -8.04 13.92
N VAL A 425 21.26 -9.06 14.77
CA VAL A 425 22.45 -9.30 15.58
C VAL A 425 23.46 -10.08 14.74
N VAL A 426 24.60 -9.45 14.47
CA VAL A 426 25.71 -10.01 13.69
C VAL A 426 26.72 -10.68 14.62
N GLU A 427 27.06 -10.03 15.74
CA GLU A 427 28.01 -10.57 16.72
C GLU A 427 27.54 -10.35 18.16
N VAL A 428 27.91 -11.30 19.03
CA VAL A 428 27.76 -11.22 20.49
C VAL A 428 29.13 -11.43 21.14
N ASN A 429 29.61 -10.45 21.90
CA ASN A 429 30.92 -10.45 22.55
C ASN A 429 32.09 -10.81 21.61
N GLY A 430 32.03 -10.34 20.37
CA GLY A 430 33.04 -10.60 19.33
C GLY A 430 32.93 -11.98 18.66
N GLN A 431 31.87 -12.75 18.93
CA GLN A 431 31.56 -13.99 18.19
C GLN A 431 30.44 -13.75 17.18
N ASN A 432 30.66 -14.16 15.92
CA ASN A 432 29.62 -14.13 14.89
C ASN A 432 28.48 -15.11 15.21
N VAL A 433 27.25 -14.63 15.12
CA VAL A 433 26.02 -15.39 15.46
C VAL A 433 25.04 -15.54 14.30
N GLU A 434 25.37 -15.06 13.10
CA GLU A 434 24.45 -15.03 11.95
C GLU A 434 23.97 -16.42 11.51
N LYS A 435 24.76 -17.46 11.79
CA LYS A 435 24.45 -18.87 11.49
C LYS A 435 24.12 -19.70 12.73
N LYS A 436 24.01 -19.08 13.91
CA LYS A 436 23.67 -19.75 15.17
C LYS A 436 22.16 -19.69 15.42
N TYR A 437 21.63 -20.68 16.13
CA TYR A 437 20.23 -20.71 16.53
C TYR A 437 19.99 -19.81 17.76
N LEU A 438 18.74 -19.39 17.97
CA LEU A 438 18.38 -18.44 19.03
C LEU A 438 18.88 -18.90 20.41
N GLU A 439 18.82 -20.20 20.69
CA GLU A 439 19.26 -20.79 21.95
C GLU A 439 20.76 -20.56 22.19
N ASP A 440 21.59 -20.76 21.16
CA ASP A 440 23.04 -20.53 21.23
C ASP A 440 23.38 -19.05 21.43
N VAL A 441 22.63 -18.16 20.76
CA VAL A 441 22.81 -16.71 20.92
C VAL A 441 22.44 -16.27 22.33
N ILE A 442 21.36 -16.80 22.90
CA ILE A 442 20.95 -16.53 24.28
C ILE A 442 22.02 -17.02 25.27
N MET A 443 22.65 -18.18 25.02
CA MET A 443 23.75 -18.66 25.86
C MET A 443 24.93 -17.68 25.84
N LEU A 444 25.37 -17.22 24.68
CA LEU A 444 26.47 -16.24 24.54
C LEU A 444 26.17 -14.91 25.24
N VAL A 445 24.92 -14.45 25.19
CA VAL A 445 24.48 -13.25 25.90
C VAL A 445 24.53 -13.44 27.42
N LYS A 446 24.19 -14.64 27.91
CA LYS A 446 24.23 -14.98 29.34
C LYS A 446 25.66 -15.18 29.85
N GLU A 447 26.57 -15.71 29.04
CA GLU A 447 27.99 -15.88 29.37
C GLU A 447 28.72 -14.54 29.58
N GLY A 448 28.29 -13.46 28.94
CA GLY A 448 28.87 -12.11 29.11
C GLY A 448 28.71 -11.50 30.52
N GLY A 449 27.89 -12.11 31.39
CA GLY A 449 27.77 -11.69 32.79
C GLY A 449 27.14 -10.30 32.95
N HIS A 450 27.94 -9.31 33.37
CA HIS A 450 27.50 -7.93 33.64
C HIS A 450 27.68 -6.96 32.47
N PHE A 451 28.46 -7.34 31.45
CA PHE A 451 28.74 -6.50 30.28
C PHE A 451 28.43 -7.29 29.01
N LEU A 452 27.88 -6.62 28.00
CA LEU A 452 27.50 -7.24 26.75
C LEU A 452 27.84 -6.33 25.59
N SER A 453 28.56 -6.85 24.60
CA SER A 453 28.85 -6.15 23.35
C SER A 453 28.09 -6.81 22.21
N LEU A 454 27.22 -6.06 21.53
CA LEU A 454 26.44 -6.53 20.38
C LEU A 454 26.83 -5.74 19.14
N LEU A 455 27.21 -6.43 18.07
CA LEU A 455 27.29 -5.80 16.75
C LEU A 455 25.95 -6.00 16.05
N VAL A 456 25.24 -4.91 15.79
CA VAL A 456 23.91 -4.94 15.19
C VAL A 456 23.85 -4.14 13.89
N MET A 457 22.97 -4.53 12.98
CA MET A 457 22.76 -3.83 11.72
C MET A 457 21.26 -3.77 11.41
N ASP A 458 20.81 -2.64 10.85
CA ASP A 458 19.44 -2.55 10.36
C ASP A 458 19.17 -3.63 9.30
N LYS A 459 17.97 -4.19 9.31
CA LYS A 459 17.53 -5.28 8.44
C LYS A 459 17.70 -4.95 6.96
N THR A 460 17.46 -3.69 6.56
CA THR A 460 17.64 -3.26 5.16
C THR A 460 19.10 -3.28 4.72
N ASN A 461 20.01 -2.88 5.61
CA ASN A 461 21.45 -2.87 5.36
C ASN A 461 22.05 -4.28 5.42
N TYR A 462 21.55 -5.13 6.32
CA TYR A 462 21.95 -6.53 6.42
C TYR A 462 21.61 -7.31 5.15
N ASN A 463 20.42 -7.08 4.59
CA ASN A 463 20.00 -7.72 3.33
C ASN A 463 20.88 -7.26 2.15
N LYS A 464 21.16 -5.95 2.05
CA LYS A 464 22.09 -5.41 1.04
C LYS A 464 23.50 -6.01 1.16
N MET A 465 24.00 -6.19 2.39
CA MET A 465 25.29 -6.83 2.64
C MET A 465 25.29 -8.28 2.13
N LYS A 466 24.26 -9.08 2.46
CA LYS A 466 24.15 -10.48 2.02
C LYS A 466 23.99 -10.64 0.51
N GLU A 467 23.32 -9.70 -0.16
CA GLU A 467 23.23 -9.69 -1.63
C GLU A 467 24.60 -9.47 -2.29
N THR A 468 25.50 -8.74 -1.61
CA THR A 468 26.87 -8.48 -2.08
C THR A 468 27.84 -9.65 -1.78
N GLU A 469 27.44 -10.65 -0.99
CA GLU A 469 28.28 -11.79 -0.55
C GLU A 469 28.20 -13.04 -1.45
N ARG A 470 27.52 -13.01 -2.59
CA ARG A 470 27.54 -14.14 -3.55
C ARG A 470 28.92 -14.23 -4.24
N PRO A 471 29.50 -15.43 -4.41
CA PRO A 471 30.91 -15.57 -4.75
C PRO A 471 31.16 -15.33 -6.24
N THR A 472 31.78 -14.20 -6.58
CA THR A 472 32.51 -14.06 -7.84
C THR A 472 34.02 -14.05 -7.54
N THR A 473 34.65 -15.19 -7.92
CA THR A 473 36.06 -15.40 -8.26
C THR A 473 37.14 -14.57 -7.56
N ASP A 474 37.88 -15.25 -6.67
CA ASP A 474 39.28 -15.12 -6.20
C ASP A 474 40.01 -13.77 -6.00
N GLU A 475 39.45 -12.61 -6.33
CA GLU A 475 40.07 -11.30 -6.03
C GLU A 475 39.61 -10.71 -4.68
N VAL A 476 38.59 -11.29 -4.05
CA VAL A 476 37.99 -10.76 -2.81
C VAL A 476 38.75 -11.19 -1.54
N LYS A 477 39.62 -12.22 -1.60
CA LYS A 477 40.46 -12.59 -0.45
C LYS A 477 41.48 -11.50 -0.06
N LYS A 478 41.90 -10.64 -0.99
CA LYS A 478 42.78 -9.49 -0.69
C LYS A 478 42.05 -8.29 -0.07
N LYS A 479 40.73 -8.14 -0.29
CA LYS A 479 39.93 -7.06 0.31
C LYS A 479 39.41 -7.37 1.72
N LYS A 480 39.36 -8.64 2.14
CA LYS A 480 39.00 -9.02 3.52
C LYS A 480 40.04 -8.60 4.59
N ILE A 481 41.28 -8.29 4.20
CA ILE A 481 42.34 -7.87 5.14
C ILE A 481 42.37 -6.34 5.32
N LEU A 482 41.87 -5.55 4.37
CA LEU A 482 41.96 -4.08 4.44
C LEU A 482 40.93 -3.45 5.40
N CYS A 483 39.73 -4.03 5.54
CA CYS A 483 38.77 -3.54 6.54
C CYS A 483 39.11 -3.98 7.97
N TYR A 484 39.81 -5.10 8.16
CA TYR A 484 40.19 -5.60 9.49
C TYR A 484 41.39 -4.84 10.08
N ILE A 485 42.33 -4.36 9.24
CA ILE A 485 43.49 -3.57 9.68
C ILE A 485 43.11 -2.12 10.02
N ILE A 486 42.13 -1.52 9.33
CA ILE A 486 41.69 -0.15 9.64
C ILE A 486 41.00 -0.06 11.01
N TYR A 487 40.33 -1.13 11.46
CA TYR A 487 39.62 -1.15 12.75
C TYR A 487 40.50 -1.54 13.95
N THR A 488 41.55 -2.35 13.76
CA THR A 488 42.49 -2.68 14.84
C THR A 488 43.52 -1.58 15.12
N CYS A 489 43.83 -0.72 14.14
CA CYS A 489 44.70 0.45 14.39
C CYS A 489 43.99 1.60 15.12
N LEU A 490 42.65 1.73 15.04
CA LEU A 490 41.92 2.80 15.73
C LEU A 490 41.67 2.54 17.22
N THR A 491 41.89 1.31 17.70
CA THR A 491 41.69 0.92 19.12
C THR A 491 42.99 0.82 19.91
N LEU A 492 44.15 1.15 19.32
CA LEU A 492 45.46 1.14 19.99
C LEU A 492 46.09 2.54 20.14
N THR A 493 45.34 3.62 19.93
CA THR A 493 45.85 4.99 20.10
C THR A 493 44.95 5.95 20.88
N LEU A 494 44.10 5.44 21.78
CA LEU A 494 43.41 6.23 22.80
C LEU A 494 43.43 5.48 24.15
#